data_AF-A0A3A6JL85-F1
#
_entry.id   AF-A0A3A6JL85-F1
#
_cell.length_a   1.000
_cell.length_b   1.000
_cell.length_c   1.000
_cell.angle_alpha   90.00
_cell.angle_beta   90.00
_cell.angle_gamma   90.00
#
_symmetry.space_group_name_H-M   'P 1'
#
loop_
_entity.id
_entity.type
_entity.pdbx_description
1 polymer ?
#
loop_
_entity_poly.entity_id
_entity_poly.type
_entity_poly.pdbx_seq_one_letter_code
_entity_poly.pdbx_strand_id
1 'polypeptide(L)' 'MKNRFICAEEVAQELSVSKPYAYKLIRQLNEELKEKGFITISGRVNRQYFYERLYGAGNPQGDTTMSYKAGQE' A
#
# COMPACT_ATOMS: atom_id res chain seq x y z
N MET A 1 15.26 -6.66 7.68
CA MET A 1 14.82 -6.79 6.26
C MET A 1 13.41 -6.23 6.16
N LYS A 2 13.16 -5.23 5.30
CA LYS A 2 11.80 -4.71 5.09
C LYS A 2 11.01 -5.73 4.27
N ASN A 3 9.80 -6.05 4.72
CA ASN A 3 8.91 -6.96 4.00
C ASN A 3 8.51 -6.31 2.66
N ARG A 4 8.68 -7.04 1.56
CA ARG A 4 8.37 -6.54 0.20
C ARG A 4 6.86 -6.47 -0.06
N PHE A 5 6.08 -7.08 0.80
CA PHE A 5 4.62 -7.05 0.77
C PHE A 5 4.09 -6.13 1.87
N ILE A 6 2.92 -5.55 1.60
CA ILE A 6 2.13 -4.78 2.55
C ILE A 6 0.85 -5.56 2.89
N CYS A 7 0.54 -5.66 4.17
CA CYS A 7 -0.67 -6.32 4.68
C CYS A 7 -1.84 -5.33 4.83
N ALA A 8 -3.07 -5.84 4.98
CA ALA A 8 -4.26 -5.02 5.17
C ALA A 8 -4.16 -4.08 6.38
N GLU A 9 -3.54 -4.53 7.46
CA GLU A 9 -3.32 -3.71 8.66
C GLU A 9 -2.40 -2.52 8.38
N GLU A 10 -1.33 -2.73 7.62
CA GLU A 10 -0.39 -1.67 7.23
C GLU A 10 -1.05 -0.70 6.25
N VAL A 11 -1.83 -1.20 5.27
CA VAL A 11 -2.61 -0.36 4.35
C VAL A 11 -3.64 0.49 5.11
N ALA A 12 -4.31 -0.10 6.09
CA ALA A 12 -5.29 0.60 6.92
C ALA A 12 -4.65 1.76 7.71
N GLN A 13 -3.46 1.52 8.27
CA GLN A 13 -2.69 2.54 8.97
C GLN A 13 -2.18 3.64 8.02
N GLU A 14 -1.57 3.24 6.90
CA GLU A 14 -0.99 4.16 5.91
C GLU A 14 -2.05 5.13 5.35
N LEU A 15 -3.23 4.60 5.00
CA LEU A 15 -4.31 5.38 4.38
C LEU A 15 -5.30 5.95 5.41
N SER A 16 -5.11 5.66 6.70
CA SER A 16 -6.06 6.01 7.78
C SER A 16 -7.50 5.55 7.47
N VAL A 17 -7.64 4.33 6.95
CA VAL A 17 -8.93 3.73 6.58
C VAL A 17 -9.28 2.54 7.48
N SER A 18 -10.54 2.10 7.45
CA SER A 18 -10.96 0.92 8.20
C SER A 18 -10.33 -0.37 7.64
N LYS A 19 -10.07 -1.36 8.52
CA LYS A 19 -9.55 -2.67 8.11
C LYS A 19 -10.38 -3.33 6.99
N PRO A 20 -11.73 -3.35 7.05
CA PRO A 20 -12.53 -3.93 5.96
C PRO A 20 -12.32 -3.22 4.62
N TYR A 21 -12.09 -1.91 4.64
CA TYR A 21 -11.80 -1.14 3.43
C TYR A 21 -10.42 -1.46 2.87
N ALA A 22 -9.41 -1.59 3.72
CA ALA A 22 -8.07 -2.04 3.31
C ALA A 22 -8.09 -3.43 2.64
N TYR A 23 -8.86 -4.39 3.16
CA TYR A 23 -9.04 -5.70 2.53
C TYR A 23 -9.71 -5.59 1.14
N LYS A 24 -10.72 -4.72 0.97
CA LYS A 24 -11.33 -4.46 -0.34
C LYS A 24 -10.33 -3.88 -1.33
N LEU A 25 -9.52 -2.92 -0.89
CA LEU A 25 -8.49 -2.30 -1.71
C LEU A 25 -7.43 -3.30 -2.17
N ILE A 26 -6.89 -4.11 -1.26
CA ILE A 26 -5.90 -5.15 -1.59
C ILE A 26 -6.49 -6.17 -2.56
N ARG A 27 -7.77 -6.53 -2.41
CA ARG A 27 -8.45 -7.43 -3.34
C ARG A 27 -8.49 -6.85 -4.74
N GLN A 28 -8.89 -5.57 -4.89
CA GLN A 28 -8.90 -4.89 -6.19
C GLN A 28 -7.51 -4.85 -6.83
N LEU A 29 -6.47 -4.50 -6.06
CA LEU A 29 -5.10 -4.46 -6.56
C LEU A 29 -4.60 -5.84 -7.01
N ASN A 30 -4.97 -6.90 -6.28
CA ASN A 30 -4.65 -8.26 -6.67
C ASN A 30 -5.43 -8.69 -7.91
N GLU A 31 -6.69 -8.28 -8.09
CA GLU A 31 -7.45 -8.53 -9.31
C GLU A 31 -6.76 -7.87 -10.53
N GLU A 32 -6.35 -6.60 -10.42
CA GLU A 32 -5.58 -5.91 -11.47
C GLU A 32 -4.25 -6.61 -11.79
N LEU A 33 -3.51 -7.06 -10.76
CA LEU A 33 -2.24 -7.77 -10.94
C LEU A 33 -2.45 -9.12 -11.61
N LYS A 34 -3.53 -9.82 -11.27
CA LYS A 34 -3.89 -11.09 -11.90
C LYS A 34 -4.24 -10.91 -13.37
N GLU A 35 -4.97 -9.84 -13.72
CA GLU A 35 -5.26 -9.49 -15.11
C GLU A 35 -4.00 -9.18 -15.92
N LYS A 36 -2.99 -8.57 -15.28
CA LYS A 36 -1.66 -8.34 -15.87
C LYS A 36 -0.79 -9.61 -15.96
N GLY A 37 -1.26 -10.75 -15.46
CA GLY A 37 -0.54 -12.03 -15.48
C GLY A 37 0.44 -12.24 -14.31
N PHE A 38 0.38 -11.40 -13.26
CA PHE A 38 1.19 -11.59 -12.06
C PHE A 38 0.55 -12.57 -11.07
N ILE A 39 1.39 -13.18 -10.24
CA ILE A 39 0.96 -14.00 -9.11
C ILE A 39 0.61 -13.08 -7.93
N THR A 40 -0.55 -13.30 -7.34
CA THR A 40 -1.10 -12.49 -6.25
C THR A 40 -1.33 -13.32 -4.99
N ILE A 41 -1.24 -12.70 -3.81
CA ILE A 41 -1.42 -13.39 -2.53
C ILE A 41 -2.63 -12.76 -1.82
N SER A 42 -3.60 -13.57 -1.40
CA SER A 42 -4.74 -13.05 -0.65
C SER A 42 -4.30 -12.31 0.62
N GLY A 43 -4.86 -11.13 0.86
CA GLY A 43 -4.55 -10.28 2.02
C GLY A 43 -3.20 -9.56 1.97
N ARG A 44 -2.43 -9.71 0.89
CA ARG A 44 -1.15 -9.02 0.69
C ARG A 44 -1.02 -8.47 -0.73
N VAL A 45 -0.29 -7.38 -0.88
CA VAL A 45 0.06 -6.84 -2.20
C VAL A 45 1.53 -6.40 -2.20
N ASN A 46 2.16 -6.38 -3.36
CA ASN A 46 3.52 -5.86 -3.49
C ASN A 46 3.52 -4.37 -3.09
N ARG A 47 4.39 -4.00 -2.14
CA ARG A 47 4.47 -2.63 -1.60
C ARG A 47 4.80 -1.62 -2.69
N GLN A 48 5.70 -1.97 -3.62
CA GLN A 48 6.06 -1.12 -4.75
C GLN A 48 4.84 -0.84 -5.63
N TYR A 49 4.09 -1.88 -5.98
CA TYR A 49 2.88 -1.75 -6.80
C TYR A 49 1.81 -0.92 -6.11
N PHE A 50 1.61 -1.11 -4.80
CA PHE A 50 0.68 -0.31 -4.01
C PHE A 50 1.02 1.18 -4.08
N TYR A 51 2.28 1.56 -3.85
CA TYR A 51 2.70 2.97 -3.91
C TYR A 51 2.60 3.55 -5.32
N GLU A 52 3.08 2.81 -6.33
CA GLU A 52 3.01 3.23 -7.73
C GLU A 52 1.56 3.44 -8.19
N ARG A 53 0.65 2.56 -7.77
CA ARG A 53 -0.76 2.61 -8.18
C ARG A 53 -1.53 3.75 -7.50
N LEU A 54 -1.23 4.06 -6.24
CA LEU A 54 -1.96 5.08 -5.47
C LEU A 54 -1.38 6.49 -5.60
N TYR A 55 -0.05 6.62 -5.60
CA TYR A 55 0.61 7.93 -5.59
C TYR A 55 1.20 8.30 -6.96
N GLY A 56 1.08 7.42 -7.95
CA GLY A 56 1.79 7.55 -9.22
C GLY A 56 3.29 7.33 -9.02
N ALA A 57 4.05 7.19 -10.09
CA ALA A 57 5.50 7.02 -10.04
C ALA A 57 6.24 8.28 -9.53
N GLY A 58 6.09 8.59 -8.24
CA GLY A 58 6.93 9.49 -7.46
C GLY A 58 7.89 8.67 -6.61
N ASN A 59 8.98 8.21 -7.24
CA ASN A 59 10.23 7.68 -6.69
C ASN A 59 10.23 7.10 -5.24
N PRO A 60 10.40 5.77 -5.04
CA PRO A 60 10.47 5.15 -3.70
C PRO A 60 11.77 5.41 -2.91
N GLN A 61 12.65 6.29 -3.38
CA GLN A 61 14.00 6.46 -2.81
C GLN A 61 14.54 7.91 -2.77
N GLY A 62 13.73 8.92 -3.04
CA GLY A 62 14.24 10.30 -2.98
C GLY A 62 13.14 11.29 -2.69
N ASP A 63 12.65 11.33 -1.45
CA ASP A 63 12.55 12.57 -0.64
C ASP A 63 11.76 12.35 0.67
N THR A 64 12.30 12.92 1.76
CA THR A 64 11.60 13.37 2.98
C THR A 64 10.86 12.29 3.79
N THR A 65 11.37 11.80 4.92
CA THR A 65 11.21 12.49 6.22
C THR A 65 9.87 13.23 6.40
N MET A 66 8.74 12.65 6.01
CA MET A 66 7.45 13.11 6.52
C MET A 66 7.34 12.67 7.99
N SER A 67 7.96 13.46 8.87
CA SER A 67 7.55 13.55 10.26
C SER A 67 6.07 13.91 10.25
N TYR A 68 5.22 12.97 10.64
CA TYR A 68 3.88 13.29 11.11
C TYR A 68 4.06 14.22 12.31
N LYS A 69 4.08 15.53 12.06
CA LYS A 69 3.84 16.53 13.10
C LYS A 69 2.38 16.34 13.49
N ALA A 70 2.16 15.48 14.48
CA ALA A 70 0.96 15.51 15.29
C ALA A 70 0.75 16.97 15.72
N GLY A 71 -0.49 17.44 15.54
CA GLY A 71 -0.88 18.82 15.73
C GLY A 71 -0.37 19.40 17.05
N GLN A 72 -0.03 20.69 16.97
CA GLN A 72 0.19 21.55 18.10
C GLN A 72 -1.10 21.68 18.92
N GLU A 73 -1.01 21.46 20.22
CA GLU A 73 -1.71 22.23 21.26
C GLU A 73 -0.66 22.72 22.27
#